data_AF-A0A936FLJ5-F1
#
_entry.id   AF-A0A936FLJ5-F1
#
_cell.length_a   1.000
_cell.length_b   1.000
_cell.length_c   1.000
_cell.angle_alpha   90.00
_cell.angle_beta   90.00
_cell.angle_gamma   90.00
#
_symmetry.space_group_name_H-M   'P 1'
#
loop_
_entity.id
_entity.type
_entity.pdbx_description
1 polymer ?
#
loop_
_entity_poly.entity_id
_entity_poly.type
_entity_poly.pdbx_seq_one_letter_code
_entity_poly.pdbx_strand_id
1 'polypeptide(L)'
;MNAGSYPASPRADFLGALAWIAFGALIVVMSWQMDRFAAQGATPHTYPGLWPGLVGGMLAALGGILALRSLGRARSAGWQAGESDDTEIVAPSRFALGAGLFFVYALLLVGRGLPFWLGTALFVTAFVFLFQRAQRTADGRAARGIVVALVCGGATAAAVTVVFEQLFLVRLP
;
A
#
# COMPACT_ATOMS: atom_id res chain seq x y z
N MET A 1 13.33 -24.09 -10.53
CA MET A 1 11.95 -23.88 -11.02
C MET A 1 12.01 -22.73 -12.00
N ASN A 2 11.72 -22.97 -13.27
CA ASN A 2 11.76 -21.92 -14.29
C ASN A 2 10.66 -20.91 -13.96
N ALA A 3 11.05 -19.71 -13.51
CA ALA A 3 10.12 -18.59 -13.46
C ALA A 3 9.79 -18.25 -14.92
N GLY A 4 8.59 -18.61 -15.37
CA GLY A 4 8.13 -18.23 -16.70
C GLY A 4 8.06 -16.72 -16.77
N SER A 5 8.89 -16.11 -17.60
CA SER A 5 8.79 -14.70 -17.94
C SER A 5 7.51 -14.50 -18.73
N TYR A 6 6.61 -13.65 -18.22
CA TYR A 6 5.38 -13.31 -18.92
C TYR A 6 5.65 -12.08 -19.79
N PRO A 7 5.33 -12.10 -21.08
CA PRO A 7 5.53 -10.92 -21.91
C PRO A 7 4.59 -9.79 -21.46
N ALA A 8 5.16 -8.70 -20.95
CA ALA A 8 4.40 -7.51 -20.58
C ALA A 8 4.10 -6.67 -21.84
N SER A 9 2.93 -6.89 -22.45
CA SER A 9 2.54 -6.15 -23.65
C SER A 9 2.08 -4.72 -23.34
N PRO A 10 2.35 -3.72 -24.21
CA PRO A 10 1.81 -2.36 -24.07
C PRO A 10 0.29 -2.31 -23.95
N ARG A 11 -0.44 -3.28 -24.53
CA ARG A 11 -1.90 -3.40 -24.37
C ARG A 11 -2.30 -3.72 -22.93
N ALA A 12 -1.66 -4.70 -22.31
CA ALA A 12 -1.96 -5.09 -20.94
C ALA A 12 -1.71 -3.93 -19.97
N ASP A 13 -0.58 -3.23 -20.14
CA ASP A 13 -0.23 -2.06 -19.33
C ASP A 13 -1.21 -0.91 -19.54
N PHE A 14 -1.66 -0.67 -20.77
CA PHE A 14 -2.64 0.37 -21.07
C PHE A 14 -4.02 0.07 -20.48
N LEU A 15 -4.49 -1.18 -20.56
CA LEU A 15 -5.75 -1.61 -19.96
C LEU A 15 -5.69 -1.54 -18.43
N GLY A 16 -4.59 -2.00 -17.83
CA GLY A 16 -4.35 -1.87 -16.40
C GLY A 16 -4.31 -0.41 -15.97
N ALA A 17 -3.63 0.45 -16.72
CA ALA A 17 -3.60 1.89 -16.49
C ALA A 17 -5.00 2.51 -16.52
N LEU A 18 -5.82 2.18 -17.53
CA LEU A 18 -7.19 2.69 -17.63
C LEU A 18 -8.05 2.26 -16.44
N ALA A 19 -7.92 1.00 -16.00
CA ALA A 19 -8.60 0.50 -14.82
C ALA A 19 -8.18 1.28 -13.55
N TRP A 20 -6.88 1.54 -13.36
CA TRP A 20 -6.39 2.34 -12.24
C TRP A 20 -6.81 3.80 -12.29
N ILE A 21 -6.86 4.40 -13.48
CA ILE A 21 -7.40 5.75 -13.68
C ILE A 21 -8.87 5.80 -13.28
N ALA A 22 -9.68 4.88 -13.79
CA ALA A 22 -11.11 4.85 -13.49
C ALA A 22 -11.37 4.64 -12.00
N PHE A 23 -10.63 3.72 -11.37
CA PHE A 23 -10.75 3.45 -9.94
C PHE A 23 -10.29 4.63 -9.08
N GLY A 24 -9.15 5.25 -9.41
CA GLY A 24 -8.68 6.46 -8.72
C GLY A 24 -9.65 7.63 -8.86
N ALA A 25 -10.18 7.86 -10.07
CA ALA A 25 -11.19 8.89 -10.32
C ALA A 25 -12.49 8.64 -9.53
N LEU A 26 -12.94 7.37 -9.45
CA LEU A 26 -14.08 6.98 -8.64
C LEU A 26 -13.85 7.34 -7.16
N ILE A 27 -12.67 7.02 -6.61
CA ILE A 27 -12.32 7.37 -5.23
C ILE A 27 -12.38 8.89 -5.04
N VAL A 28 -11.83 9.69 -5.96
CA VAL A 28 -11.87 11.16 -5.89
C VAL A 28 -13.30 11.67 -5.90
N VAL A 29 -14.15 11.16 -6.79
CA VAL A 29 -15.56 11.55 -6.89
C VAL A 29 -16.32 11.21 -5.60
N MET A 30 -16.13 10.01 -5.06
CA MET A 30 -16.77 9.59 -3.82
C MET A 30 -16.27 10.41 -2.63
N SER A 31 -14.97 10.72 -2.60
CA SER A 31 -14.36 11.57 -1.58
C SER A 31 -14.88 13.00 -1.63
N TRP A 32 -15.12 13.54 -2.83
CA TRP A 32 -15.67 14.88 -3.02
C TRP A 32 -17.12 15.00 -2.55
N GLN A 33 -17.89 13.92 -2.65
CA GLN A 33 -19.29 13.85 -2.19
C GLN A 33 -19.43 13.75 -0.66
N MET A 34 -18.35 13.48 0.06
CA MET A 34 -18.40 13.41 1.52
C MET A 34 -18.59 14.80 2.14
N ASP A 35 -19.39 14.84 3.20
CA ASP A 35 -19.61 16.05 3.98
C ASP A 35 -18.30 16.58 4.58
N ARG A 36 -18.12 17.90 4.45
CA ARG A 36 -16.93 18.60 4.96
C ARG A 36 -17.08 19.00 6.43
N PHE A 37 -18.28 18.86 6.99
CA PHE A 37 -18.63 19.25 8.36
C PHE A 37 -18.16 20.67 8.77
N ALA A 38 -18.02 21.58 7.80
CA ALA A 38 -17.50 22.94 8.04
C ALA A 38 -18.39 23.73 9.02
N ALA A 39 -19.70 23.49 9.00
CA ALA A 39 -20.65 24.07 9.95
C ALA A 39 -20.47 23.56 11.40
N GLN A 40 -19.72 22.47 11.61
CA GLN A 40 -19.42 21.88 12.92
C GLN A 40 -18.00 22.25 13.40
N GLY A 41 -17.36 23.22 12.76
CA GLY A 41 -15.99 23.66 13.11
C GLY A 41 -14.88 22.75 12.59
N ALA A 42 -15.17 21.85 11.66
CA ALA A 42 -14.15 21.00 11.05
C ALA A 42 -13.13 21.84 10.26
N THR A 43 -11.86 21.48 10.39
CA THR A 43 -10.76 22.10 9.67
C THR A 43 -10.45 21.31 8.39
N PRO A 44 -9.76 21.89 7.39
CA PRO A 44 -9.50 21.20 6.13
C PRO A 44 -8.82 19.84 6.26
N HIS A 45 -7.90 19.67 7.21
CA HIS A 45 -7.16 18.42 7.42
C HIS A 45 -7.97 17.33 8.12
N THR A 46 -9.12 17.69 8.71
CA THR A 46 -10.07 16.75 9.34
C THR A 46 -11.22 16.39 8.42
N TYR A 47 -11.25 16.85 7.16
CA TYR A 47 -12.30 16.47 6.22
C TYR A 47 -12.18 14.98 5.87
N PRO A 48 -13.26 14.19 6.02
CA PRO A 48 -13.21 12.75 5.81
C PRO A 48 -12.81 12.36 4.38
N GLY A 49 -13.21 13.18 3.39
CA GLY A 49 -12.87 12.97 1.98
C GLY A 49 -11.45 13.41 1.57
N LEU A 50 -10.71 14.17 2.38
CA LEU A 50 -9.44 14.75 1.92
C LEU A 50 -8.40 13.66 1.62
N TRP A 51 -8.11 12.79 2.59
CA TRP A 51 -7.07 11.78 2.47
C TRP A 51 -7.41 10.69 1.46
N PRO A 52 -8.62 10.12 1.44
CA PRO A 52 -9.02 9.20 0.39
C PRO A 52 -8.96 9.86 -1.00
N GLY A 53 -9.38 11.12 -1.12
CA GLY A 53 -9.31 11.88 -2.37
C GLY A 53 -7.89 12.07 -2.89
N LEU A 54 -6.94 12.37 -2.00
CA LEU A 54 -5.52 12.50 -2.36
C LEU A 54 -4.93 11.17 -2.86
N VAL A 55 -5.22 10.07 -2.17
CA VAL A 55 -4.77 8.73 -2.58
C VAL A 55 -5.38 8.33 -3.93
N GLY A 56 -6.69 8.56 -4.12
CA GLY A 56 -7.38 8.32 -5.39
C GLY A 56 -6.81 9.17 -6.53
N GLY A 57 -6.52 10.44 -6.27
CA GLY A 57 -5.91 11.35 -7.24
C GLY A 57 -4.51 10.92 -7.64
N MET A 58 -3.68 10.50 -6.67
CA MET A 58 -2.35 9.95 -6.95
C MET A 58 -2.43 8.66 -7.77
N LEU A 59 -3.38 7.78 -7.44
CA LEU A 59 -3.61 6.54 -8.17
C LEU A 59 -4.00 6.81 -9.63
N ALA A 60 -4.91 7.78 -9.86
CA ALA A 60 -5.30 8.19 -11.19
C ALA A 60 -4.13 8.84 -11.96
N ALA A 61 -3.30 9.65 -11.29
CA ALA A 61 -2.12 10.27 -11.89
C ALA A 61 -1.08 9.22 -12.31
N LEU A 62 -0.76 8.26 -11.43
CA LEU A 62 0.15 7.16 -11.74
C LEU A 62 -0.38 6.27 -12.86
N GLY A 63 -1.69 5.98 -12.87
CA GLY A 63 -2.36 5.33 -13.99
C GLY A 63 -2.22 6.13 -15.29
N GLY A 64 -2.38 7.45 -15.24
CA GLY A 64 -2.17 8.35 -16.38
C GLY A 64 -0.75 8.27 -16.93
N ILE A 65 0.27 8.33 -16.06
CA ILE A 65 1.67 8.17 -16.46
C ILE A 65 1.90 6.81 -17.11
N LEU A 66 1.34 5.74 -16.55
CA LEU A 66 1.44 4.39 -17.12
C LEU A 66 0.79 4.30 -18.51
N ALA A 67 -0.38 4.92 -18.70
CA ALA A 67 -1.08 4.98 -19.99
C ALA A 67 -0.28 5.77 -21.05
N LEU A 68 0.33 6.89 -20.66
CA LEU A 68 1.20 7.67 -21.55
C LEU A 68 2.43 6.85 -21.94
N ARG A 69 3.04 6.15 -20.98
CA ARG A 69 4.20 5.28 -21.22
C ARG A 69 3.86 4.12 -22.14
N SER A 70 2.72 3.46 -21.95
CA SER A 70 2.29 2.35 -22.80
C SER A 70 1.95 2.83 -24.22
N LEU A 71 1.38 4.02 -24.37
CA LEU A 71 1.10 4.61 -25.68
C LEU A 71 2.39 4.98 -26.43
N GLY A 72 3.39 5.52 -25.72
CA GLY A 72 4.72 5.77 -26.29
C GLY A 72 5.35 4.49 -26.85
N ARG A 73 5.32 3.39 -26.09
CA ARG A 73 5.82 2.08 -26.54
C ARG A 73 5.01 1.49 -27.69
N ALA A 74 3.69 1.60 -27.64
CA ALA A 74 2.82 1.12 -28.70
C ALA A 74 3.08 1.86 -30.03
N ARG A 75 3.45 3.14 -29.99
CA ARG A 75 3.84 3.92 -31.17
C ARG A 75 5.20 3.50 -31.74
N SER A 76 6.17 3.15 -30.90
CA SER A 76 7.52 2.81 -31.36
C SER A 76 7.65 1.36 -31.82
N ALA A 77 7.02 0.41 -31.13
CA ALA A 77 7.21 -1.03 -31.34
C ALA A 77 5.91 -1.79 -31.67
N GLY A 78 4.76 -1.11 -31.67
CA GLY A 78 3.46 -1.73 -31.88
C GLY A 78 2.82 -2.23 -30.58
N TRP A 79 1.50 -2.43 -30.61
CA TRP A 79 0.70 -2.81 -29.45
C TRP A 79 0.95 -4.24 -28.93
N GLN A 80 1.50 -5.11 -29.79
CA GLN A 80 1.76 -6.52 -29.49
C GLN A 80 3.24 -6.78 -29.18
N ALA A 81 4.08 -5.76 -29.13
CA ALA A 81 5.47 -5.91 -28.74
C ALA A 81 5.54 -6.54 -27.34
N GLY A 82 5.98 -7.79 -27.27
CA GLY A 82 6.24 -8.47 -26.01
C GLY A 82 7.66 -8.16 -25.60
N GLU A 83 7.83 -7.54 -24.44
CA GLU A 83 9.13 -7.44 -23.79
C GLU A 83 9.24 -8.57 -22.76
N SER A 84 10.41 -9.18 -22.65
CA SER A 84 10.68 -10.12 -21.57
C SER A 84 10.60 -9.37 -20.25
N ASP A 85 9.54 -9.61 -19.50
CA ASP A 85 9.46 -9.13 -18.13
C ASP A 85 10.33 -10.03 -17.27
N ASP A 86 11.54 -9.56 -16.97
CA ASP A 86 12.47 -10.23 -16.04
C ASP A 86 12.07 -10.01 -14.57
N THR A 87 10.89 -9.42 -14.32
CA THR A 87 10.33 -9.27 -12.98
C THR A 87 10.10 -10.66 -12.37
N GLU A 88 10.86 -10.96 -11.31
CA GLU A 88 10.69 -12.17 -10.54
C GLU A 88 9.30 -12.18 -9.90
N ILE A 89 8.47 -13.16 -10.29
CA ILE A 89 7.14 -13.31 -9.72
C ILE A 89 7.27 -13.69 -8.25
N VAL A 90 6.71 -12.85 -7.38
CA VAL A 90 6.63 -13.13 -5.95
C VAL A 90 5.86 -14.43 -5.73
N ALA A 91 6.48 -15.37 -5.01
CA ALA A 91 5.86 -16.66 -4.70
C ALA A 91 4.45 -16.46 -4.07
N PRO A 92 3.41 -17.18 -4.54
CA PRO A 92 2.04 -17.03 -4.02
C PRO A 92 1.93 -17.19 -2.50
N SER A 93 2.78 -18.02 -1.90
CA SER A 93 2.84 -18.22 -0.45
C SER A 93 3.27 -16.96 0.31
N ARG A 94 4.20 -16.16 -0.24
CA ARG A 94 4.62 -14.88 0.36
C ARG A 94 3.51 -13.85 0.28
N PHE A 95 2.81 -13.81 -0.85
CA PHE A 95 1.62 -12.97 -1.00
C PHE A 95 0.53 -13.37 0.00
N ALA A 96 0.21 -14.66 0.08
CA ALA A 96 -0.79 -15.18 1.02
C ALA A 96 -0.42 -14.93 2.48
N LEU A 97 0.87 -15.05 2.84
CA LEU A 97 1.36 -14.69 4.17
C LEU A 97 1.12 -13.21 4.48
N GLY A 98 1.50 -12.31 3.54
CA GLY A 98 1.28 -10.87 3.71
C GLY A 98 -0.19 -10.51 3.86
N ALA A 99 -1.04 -11.06 2.99
CA ALA A 99 -2.50 -10.89 3.06
C ALA A 99 -3.07 -11.41 4.38
N GLY A 100 -2.66 -12.62 4.80
CA GLY A 100 -3.08 -13.23 6.06
C GLY A 100 -2.70 -12.39 7.28
N LEU A 101 -1.47 -11.88 7.35
CA LEU A 101 -1.05 -10.96 8.40
C LEU A 101 -1.91 -9.69 8.42
N PHE A 102 -2.24 -9.15 7.24
CA PHE A 102 -3.07 -7.95 7.12
C PHE A 102 -4.49 -8.19 7.66
N PHE A 103 -5.11 -9.33 7.32
CA PHE A 103 -6.42 -9.71 7.86
C PHE A 103 -6.37 -9.96 9.36
N VAL A 104 -5.32 -10.61 9.88
CA VAL A 104 -5.15 -10.78 11.33
C VAL A 104 -5.07 -9.42 12.03
N TYR A 105 -4.31 -8.48 11.48
CA TYR A 105 -4.24 -7.14 12.06
C TYR A 105 -5.58 -6.41 12.01
N ALA A 106 -6.17 -6.29 10.82
CA ALA A 106 -7.39 -5.53 10.60
C ALA A 106 -8.61 -6.12 11.32
N LEU A 107 -8.73 -7.45 11.37
CA LEU A 107 -9.90 -8.11 11.94
C LEU A 107 -9.68 -8.43 13.42
N LEU A 108 -8.52 -8.93 13.84
CA LEU A 108 -8.33 -9.47 15.19
C LEU A 108 -7.68 -8.48 16.16
N LEU A 109 -6.70 -7.70 15.73
CA LEU A 109 -5.95 -6.82 16.65
C LEU A 109 -6.64 -5.47 16.84
N VAL A 110 -7.21 -4.89 15.78
CA VAL A 110 -7.88 -3.59 15.85
C VAL A 110 -9.25 -3.73 16.53
N GLY A 111 -9.44 -3.03 17.65
CA GLY A 111 -10.75 -2.87 18.29
C GLY A 111 -11.26 -4.06 19.13
N ARG A 112 -10.44 -5.09 19.38
CA ARG A 112 -10.82 -6.28 20.19
C ARG A 112 -10.19 -6.34 21.59
N GLY A 113 -9.72 -5.21 22.11
CA GLY A 113 -9.25 -5.07 23.50
C GLY A 113 -7.73 -4.90 23.69
N LEU A 114 -6.94 -4.98 22.62
CA LEU A 114 -5.53 -4.55 22.66
C LEU A 114 -5.44 -3.05 22.35
N PRO A 115 -4.61 -2.27 23.09
CA PRO A 115 -4.33 -0.88 22.74
C PRO A 115 -3.77 -0.79 21.31
N PHE A 116 -4.27 0.18 20.54
CA PHE A 116 -3.92 0.36 19.13
C PHE A 116 -2.40 0.45 18.89
N TRP A 117 -1.67 1.17 19.76
CA TRP A 117 -0.22 1.33 19.64
C TRP A 117 0.50 -0.03 19.73
N LEU A 118 0.04 -0.91 20.62
CA LEU A 118 0.63 -2.23 20.82
C LEU A 118 0.29 -3.17 19.66
N GLY A 119 -0.96 -3.14 19.19
CA GLY A 119 -1.37 -3.90 18.01
C GLY A 119 -0.58 -3.51 16.77
N THR A 120 -0.41 -2.20 16.53
CA THR A 120 0.39 -1.67 15.41
C THR A 120 1.85 -2.08 15.53
N ALA A 121 2.46 -1.91 16.71
CA ALA A 121 3.85 -2.26 16.95
C ALA A 121 4.10 -3.76 16.71
N LEU A 122 3.22 -4.62 17.23
CA LEU A 122 3.31 -6.07 17.07
C LEU A 122 3.17 -6.48 15.60
N PHE A 123 2.16 -5.94 14.91
CA PHE A 123 1.93 -6.22 13.49
C PHE A 123 3.12 -5.82 12.62
N VAL A 124 3.58 -4.57 12.73
CA VAL A 124 4.69 -4.06 11.91
C VAL A 124 5.99 -4.80 12.24
N THR A 125 6.26 -5.07 13.52
CA THR A 125 7.42 -5.89 13.93
C THR A 125 7.35 -7.28 13.30
N ALA A 126 6.21 -7.98 13.41
CA ALA A 126 6.04 -9.32 12.87
C ALA A 126 6.16 -9.32 11.34
N PHE A 127 5.56 -8.34 10.67
CA PHE A 127 5.62 -8.19 9.23
C PHE A 127 7.05 -7.97 8.75
N VAL A 128 7.76 -6.99 9.32
CA VAL A 128 9.16 -6.71 8.97
C VAL A 128 10.03 -7.93 9.30
N PHE A 129 9.86 -8.55 10.45
CA PHE A 129 10.63 -9.72 10.84
C PHE A 129 10.44 -10.89 9.88
N LEU A 130 9.20 -11.26 9.53
CA LEU A 130 8.92 -12.41 8.66
C LEU A 130 9.42 -12.19 7.24
N PHE A 131 9.17 -11.01 6.65
CA PHE A 131 9.59 -10.71 5.29
C PHE A 131 11.10 -10.44 5.18
N GLN A 132 11.71 -9.82 6.20
CA GLN A 132 13.16 -9.58 6.21
C GLN A 132 13.96 -10.84 6.57
N ARG A 133 13.42 -11.73 7.42
CA ARG A 133 14.04 -13.04 7.69
C ARG A 133 14.10 -13.89 6.43
N ALA A 134 13.04 -13.91 5.63
CA ALA A 134 13.02 -14.62 4.35
C ALA A 134 14.09 -14.11 3.36
N GLN A 135 14.49 -12.83 3.45
CA GLN A 135 15.56 -12.23 2.64
C GLN A 135 16.97 -12.40 3.22
N ARG A 136 17.13 -12.59 4.54
CA ARG A 136 18.43 -12.50 5.23
C ARG A 136 19.03 -13.82 5.73
N THR A 137 18.39 -14.96 5.49
CA THR A 137 18.92 -16.29 5.90
C THR A 137 20.29 -16.62 5.30
N ALA A 138 20.79 -15.84 4.33
CA ALA A 138 22.11 -16.00 3.72
C ALA A 138 23.27 -15.33 4.48
N ASP A 139 23.00 -14.34 5.36
CA ASP A 139 24.04 -13.41 5.85
C ASP A 139 24.47 -13.60 7.32
N GLY A 140 23.82 -14.49 8.08
CA GLY A 140 24.13 -14.70 9.52
C GLY A 140 23.76 -13.53 10.45
N ARG A 141 23.11 -12.47 9.96
CA ARG A 141 22.77 -11.23 10.70
C ARG A 141 21.39 -11.25 11.35
N ALA A 142 20.96 -12.40 11.89
CA ALA A 142 19.60 -12.59 12.41
C ALA A 142 19.26 -11.62 13.56
N ALA A 143 20.18 -11.39 14.49
CA ALA A 143 19.99 -10.47 15.62
C ALA A 143 19.74 -9.01 15.16
N ARG A 144 20.49 -8.54 14.16
CA ARG A 144 20.28 -7.20 13.57
C ARG A 144 18.90 -7.08 12.92
N GLY A 145 18.38 -8.16 12.34
CA GLY A 145 17.03 -8.19 11.79
C GLY A 145 15.94 -7.99 12.84
N ILE A 146 16.09 -8.61 14.02
CA ILE A 146 15.16 -8.45 15.14
C ILE A 146 15.16 -7.00 15.63
N VAL A 147 16.35 -6.41 15.82
CA VAL A 147 16.46 -5.01 16.27
C VAL A 147 15.81 -4.06 15.26
N VAL A 148 16.08 -4.23 13.96
CA VAL A 148 15.45 -3.41 12.92
C VAL A 148 13.93 -3.57 12.93
N ALA A 149 13.42 -4.80 13.05
CA ALA A 149 11.98 -5.04 13.10
C ALA A 149 11.32 -4.36 14.29
N LEU A 150 11.91 -4.47 15.49
CA LEU A 150 11.41 -3.82 16.71
C LEU A 150 11.45 -2.30 16.61
N VAL A 151 12.54 -1.74 16.08
CA VAL A 151 12.68 -0.29 15.87
C VAL A 151 11.65 0.21 14.87
N CYS A 152 11.48 -0.47 13.73
CA CYS A 152 10.44 -0.12 12.76
C CYS A 152 9.04 -0.20 13.38
N GLY A 153 8.73 -1.28 14.09
CA GLY A 153 7.43 -1.46 14.74
C GLY A 153 7.13 -0.38 15.78
N GLY A 154 8.08 -0.11 16.67
CA GLY A 154 7.95 0.94 17.69
C GLY A 154 7.85 2.33 17.08
N ALA A 155 8.70 2.65 16.10
CA ALA A 155 8.68 3.96 15.42
C ALA A 155 7.38 4.18 14.64
N THR A 156 6.88 3.16 13.93
CA THR A 156 5.60 3.26 13.22
C THR A 156 4.44 3.42 14.19
N ALA A 157 4.38 2.63 15.27
CA ALA A 157 3.32 2.77 16.27
C ALA A 157 3.32 4.18 16.89
N ALA A 158 4.48 4.68 17.31
CA ALA A 158 4.61 6.02 17.88
C ALA A 158 4.19 7.11 16.88
N ALA A 159 4.68 7.05 15.64
CA ALA A 159 4.35 8.04 14.61
C ALA A 159 2.85 8.06 14.30
N VAL A 160 2.23 6.89 14.12
CA VAL A 160 0.80 6.80 13.84
C VAL A 160 -0.03 7.29 15.02
N THR A 161 0.30 6.90 16.25
CA THR A 161 -0.40 7.40 17.45
C THR A 161 -0.32 8.93 17.54
N VAL A 162 0.87 9.51 17.37
CA VAL A 162 1.05 10.98 17.39
C VAL A 162 0.22 11.65 16.30
N VAL A 163 0.28 11.16 15.06
CA VAL A 163 -0.48 11.74 13.94
C VAL A 163 -1.98 11.67 14.20
N PHE A 164 -2.49 10.52 14.65
CA PHE A 164 -3.93 10.38 14.87
C PHE A 164 -4.43 11.18 16.07
N GLU A 165 -3.73 11.15 17.20
CA GLU A 165 -4.17 11.86 18.40
C GLU A 165 -3.93 13.36 18.32
N GLN A 166 -2.84 13.81 17.69
CA GLN A 166 -2.45 15.23 17.69
C GLN A 166 -2.83 15.97 16.40
N LEU A 167 -2.74 15.33 15.23
CA LEU A 167 -3.11 15.97 13.96
C LEU A 167 -4.58 15.71 13.59
N PHE A 168 -5.09 14.51 13.85
CA PHE A 168 -6.48 14.16 13.54
C PHE A 168 -7.43 14.23 14.73
N LEU A 169 -6.92 14.43 15.94
CA LEU A 169 -7.72 14.47 17.18
C LEU A 169 -8.60 13.23 17.37
N VAL A 170 -8.17 12.09 16.81
CA VAL A 170 -8.86 10.80 16.90
C VAL A 170 -8.34 10.05 18.12
N ARG A 171 -9.25 9.71 19.04
CA ARG A 171 -8.95 8.83 20.18
C ARG A 171 -8.81 7.40 19.68
N LEU A 172 -7.61 6.83 19.81
CA LEU A 172 -7.36 5.45 19.46
C LEU A 172 -7.78 4.53 20.62
N PRO A 173 -8.38 3.35 20.33
CA PRO A 173 -8.79 2.37 21.35
C PRO A 173 -7.60 1.63 21.99
#